data_AF-A0A4U8V130-F1
#
_entry.id   AF-A0A4U8V130-F1
#
_cell.length_a   1.000
_cell.length_b   1.000
_cell.length_c   1.000
_cell.angle_alpha   90.00
_cell.angle_beta   90.00
_cell.angle_gamma   90.00
#
_symmetry.space_group_name_H-M   'P 1'
#
loop_
_entity.id
_entity.type
_entity.pdbx_description
1 polymer ?
#
loop_
_entity_poly.entity_id
_entity_poly.type
_entity_poly.pdbx_seq_one_letter_code
_entity_poly.pdbx_strand_id
1 'polypeptide(L)'
;MNADLKRVEFVFAQKLACGQPPVRARALDQLRQWIETQSKADGGFDEASLMSLCKGLHYVFWMQDKPLLQEELAEKISNLIKCFHTEDQAILYVKTLYIALSKQWPSIDRWRMDKFLMLMRRILRATFARMNELGWKSKSSNNYFEMIKDTLITTNPTVCDSVKYHVASLFLDELDQAGGVPNEIAQKYITAYANVLGEKNCGYLFDSFIDEIFLAILEEKTAEIMDEEADEEEGKVVEKPEGGFDIDYAYFAKLLFDIGKSPSVNSKKRQRLYKLSEKFEKAATDKDPFPHVEKEQEYKVQKRDVHRKKKKTLGRKMKKSVKGAKGAKGAKGKRKA
;
A
#
# COMPACT_ATOMS: atom_id res chain seq x y z
N MET A 1 -5.38 41.16 2.30
CA MET A 1 -6.11 39.88 2.21
C MET A 1 -7.33 39.99 1.27
N ASN A 2 -7.17 40.42 0.01
CA ASN A 2 -8.30 40.51 -0.95
C ASN A 2 -7.87 40.41 -2.43
N ALA A 3 -6.65 39.96 -2.72
CA ALA A 3 -6.18 39.76 -4.09
C ALA A 3 -6.36 38.31 -4.59
N ASP A 4 -6.40 37.33 -3.68
CA ASP A 4 -6.46 35.90 -4.04
C ASP A 4 -7.84 35.43 -4.51
N LEU A 5 -8.92 36.15 -4.17
CA LEU A 5 -10.31 35.80 -4.55
C LEU A 5 -10.62 35.97 -6.05
N LYS A 6 -9.66 36.40 -6.88
CA LYS A 6 -9.85 36.64 -8.33
C LYS A 6 -9.33 35.51 -9.23
N ARG A 7 -8.63 34.51 -8.69
CA ARG A 7 -8.15 33.38 -9.49
C ARG A 7 -9.27 32.36 -9.69
N VAL A 8 -9.50 31.95 -10.94
CA VAL A 8 -10.62 31.08 -11.36
C VAL A 8 -10.61 29.74 -10.60
N GLU A 9 -9.43 29.30 -10.19
CA GLU A 9 -9.13 28.13 -9.38
C GLU A 9 -9.84 28.15 -8.03
N PHE A 10 -9.92 29.30 -7.35
CA PHE A 10 -10.64 29.42 -6.08
C PHE A 10 -12.14 29.29 -6.29
N VAL A 11 -12.67 29.85 -7.38
CA VAL A 11 -14.09 29.72 -7.72
C VAL A 11 -14.43 28.27 -8.01
N PHE A 12 -13.58 27.56 -8.76
CA PHE A 12 -13.72 26.11 -8.92
C PHE A 12 -13.66 25.39 -7.58
N ALA A 13 -12.64 25.64 -6.76
CA ALA A 13 -12.49 24.98 -5.46
C ALA A 13 -13.73 25.17 -4.56
N GLN A 14 -14.33 26.37 -4.56
CA GLN A 14 -15.57 26.66 -3.82
C GLN A 14 -16.78 25.90 -4.39
N LYS A 15 -16.97 25.90 -5.71
CA LYS A 15 -18.08 25.17 -6.36
C LYS A 15 -17.96 23.66 -6.17
N LEU A 16 -16.72 23.16 -6.24
CA LEU A 16 -16.36 21.77 -6.00
C LEU A 16 -16.66 21.36 -4.54
N ALA A 17 -16.38 22.22 -3.56
CA ALA A 17 -16.71 21.99 -2.16
C ALA A 17 -18.18 22.28 -1.80
N CYS A 18 -19.04 22.66 -2.75
CA CYS A 18 -20.43 23.02 -2.48
C CYS A 18 -21.26 21.82 -2.00
N GLY A 19 -22.15 22.04 -1.02
CA GLY A 19 -23.04 20.99 -0.49
C GLY A 19 -24.05 20.45 -1.52
N GLN A 20 -24.37 21.22 -2.57
CA GLN A 20 -25.35 20.84 -3.58
C GLN A 20 -24.73 19.92 -4.66
N PRO A 21 -25.19 18.65 -4.80
CA PRO A 21 -24.70 17.73 -5.83
C PRO A 21 -24.73 18.26 -7.27
N PRO A 22 -25.79 18.95 -7.76
CA PRO A 22 -25.81 19.43 -9.14
C PRO A 22 -24.77 20.54 -9.39
N VAL A 23 -24.41 21.32 -8.37
CA VAL A 23 -23.37 22.36 -8.49
C VAL A 23 -22.00 21.70 -8.63
N ARG A 24 -21.70 20.67 -7.83
CA ARG A 24 -20.44 19.93 -7.92
C ARG A 24 -20.27 19.22 -9.25
N ALA A 25 -21.32 18.56 -9.74
CA ALA A 25 -21.31 17.86 -11.03
C ALA A 25 -20.99 18.83 -12.17
N ARG A 26 -21.72 19.95 -12.27
CA ARG A 26 -21.45 20.99 -13.28
C ARG A 26 -20.05 21.57 -13.16
N ALA A 27 -19.55 21.75 -11.93
CA ALA A 27 -18.21 22.28 -11.71
C ALA A 27 -17.12 21.32 -12.20
N LEU A 28 -17.28 20.01 -12.03
CA LEU A 28 -16.36 19.00 -12.57
C LEU A 28 -16.36 18.99 -14.10
N ASP A 29 -17.55 19.04 -14.72
CA ASP A 29 -17.65 19.03 -16.18
C ASP A 29 -16.99 20.28 -16.79
N GLN A 30 -17.22 21.45 -16.16
CA GLN A 30 -16.58 22.71 -16.56
C GLN A 30 -15.09 22.74 -16.26
N LEU A 31 -14.64 22.09 -15.19
CA LEU A 31 -13.25 22.07 -14.77
C LEU A 31 -12.36 21.46 -15.87
N ARG A 32 -12.81 20.36 -16.47
CA ARG A 32 -12.07 19.71 -17.55
C ARG A 32 -11.78 20.65 -18.72
N GLN A 33 -12.83 21.28 -19.25
CA GLN A 33 -12.71 22.23 -20.38
C GLN A 33 -11.85 23.44 -20.01
N TRP A 34 -11.98 23.89 -18.76
CA TRP A 34 -11.18 24.99 -18.26
C TRP A 34 -9.69 24.63 -18.15
N ILE A 35 -9.32 23.43 -17.67
CA ILE A 35 -7.92 22.97 -17.64
C ILE A 35 -7.34 22.92 -19.05
N GLU A 36 -8.07 22.37 -20.02
CA GLU A 36 -7.63 22.29 -21.42
C GLU A 36 -7.42 23.67 -22.07
N THR A 37 -8.19 24.68 -21.63
CA THR A 37 -8.05 26.07 -22.10
C THR A 37 -6.90 26.79 -21.40
N GLN A 38 -6.84 26.71 -20.07
CA GLN A 38 -5.86 27.42 -19.26
C GLN A 38 -4.44 26.86 -19.46
N SER A 39 -4.30 25.56 -19.70
CA SER A 39 -3.00 24.94 -19.98
C SER A 39 -2.31 25.49 -21.23
N LYS A 40 -3.08 26.04 -22.18
CA LYS A 40 -2.60 26.67 -23.42
C LYS A 40 -2.33 28.17 -23.27
N ALA A 41 -2.82 28.81 -22.22
CA ALA A 41 -2.66 30.25 -22.01
C ALA A 41 -1.25 30.58 -21.48
N ASP A 42 -0.73 31.75 -21.86
CA ASP A 42 0.56 32.25 -21.37
C ASP A 42 0.55 32.35 -19.84
N GLY A 43 1.51 31.68 -19.19
CA GLY A 43 1.64 31.62 -17.72
C GLY A 43 1.22 30.29 -17.09
N GLY A 44 0.50 29.43 -17.82
CA GLY A 44 0.19 28.05 -17.41
C GLY A 44 -0.37 27.92 -15.98
N PHE A 45 0.06 26.85 -15.29
CA PHE A 45 -0.30 26.57 -13.91
C PHE A 45 0.90 26.77 -12.97
N ASP A 46 0.73 27.57 -11.93
CA ASP A 46 1.66 27.59 -10.79
C ASP A 46 1.23 26.59 -9.71
N GLU A 47 2.18 26.21 -8.85
CA GLU A 47 1.95 25.23 -7.78
C GLU A 47 0.83 25.68 -6.81
N ALA A 48 0.75 26.98 -6.52
CA ALA A 48 -0.25 27.55 -5.62
C ALA A 48 -1.68 27.43 -6.17
N SER A 49 -1.87 27.67 -7.49
CA SER A 49 -3.17 27.54 -8.14
C SER A 49 -3.60 26.09 -8.23
N LEU A 50 -2.67 25.18 -8.58
CA LEU A 50 -2.94 23.74 -8.57
C LEU A 50 -3.25 23.21 -7.16
N MET A 51 -2.59 23.73 -6.12
CA MET A 51 -2.86 23.33 -4.73
C MET A 51 -4.29 23.69 -4.31
N SER A 52 -4.75 24.87 -4.72
CA SER A 52 -6.12 25.33 -4.47
C SER A 52 -7.14 24.47 -5.21
N LEU A 53 -6.86 24.14 -6.47
CA LEU A 53 -7.68 23.23 -7.27
C LEU A 53 -7.74 21.82 -6.64
N CYS A 54 -6.60 21.23 -6.29
CA CYS A 54 -6.52 19.90 -5.70
C CYS A 54 -7.25 19.83 -4.34
N LYS A 55 -7.22 20.92 -3.56
CA LYS A 55 -8.05 21.04 -2.35
C LYS A 55 -9.55 20.98 -2.68
N GLY A 56 -9.98 21.65 -3.75
CA GLY A 56 -11.34 21.53 -4.28
C GLY A 56 -11.71 20.09 -4.65
N LEU A 57 -10.84 19.40 -5.39
CA LEU A 57 -11.03 18.00 -5.77
C LEU A 57 -11.16 17.08 -4.55
N HIS A 58 -10.32 17.28 -3.53
CA HIS A 58 -10.43 16.56 -2.26
C HIS A 58 -11.82 16.70 -1.64
N TYR A 59 -12.38 17.91 -1.56
CA TYR A 59 -13.70 18.11 -0.97
C TYR A 59 -14.87 17.61 -1.83
N VAL A 60 -14.76 17.63 -3.15
CA VAL A 60 -15.77 16.99 -4.02
C VAL A 60 -15.85 15.51 -3.72
N PHE A 61 -14.68 14.87 -3.63
CA PHE A 61 -14.57 13.46 -3.33
C PHE A 61 -15.01 13.15 -1.89
N TRP A 62 -14.69 14.03 -0.94
CA TRP A 62 -15.17 13.97 0.44
C TRP A 62 -16.71 13.91 0.51
N MET A 63 -17.39 14.74 -0.29
CA MET A 63 -18.85 14.87 -0.32
C MET A 63 -19.58 13.77 -1.12
N GLN A 64 -18.85 12.82 -1.73
CA GLN A 64 -19.45 11.71 -2.46
C GLN A 64 -19.60 10.47 -1.57
N ASP A 65 -20.84 10.11 -1.23
CA ASP A 65 -21.15 9.00 -0.32
C ASP A 65 -21.63 7.74 -1.05
N LYS A 66 -22.02 7.84 -2.32
CA LYS A 66 -22.52 6.67 -3.08
C LYS A 66 -21.35 5.89 -3.69
N PRO A 67 -21.17 4.59 -3.38
CA PRO A 67 -19.99 3.80 -3.81
C PRO A 67 -19.72 3.85 -5.32
N LEU A 68 -20.71 3.55 -6.16
CA LEU A 68 -20.54 3.59 -7.62
C LEU A 68 -20.12 4.98 -8.14
N LEU A 69 -20.64 6.04 -7.52
CA LEU A 69 -20.26 7.41 -7.88
C LEU A 69 -18.89 7.80 -7.31
N GLN A 70 -18.39 7.15 -6.27
CA GLN A 70 -17.02 7.34 -5.78
C GLN A 70 -16.04 6.77 -6.81
N GLU A 71 -16.30 5.58 -7.35
CA GLU A 71 -15.49 4.96 -8.40
C GLU A 71 -15.45 5.83 -9.65
N GLU A 72 -16.63 6.24 -10.17
CA GLU A 72 -16.73 7.11 -11.33
C GLU A 72 -16.00 8.44 -11.11
N LEU A 73 -16.15 9.04 -9.92
CA LEU A 73 -15.50 10.30 -9.59
C LEU A 73 -13.98 10.15 -9.46
N ALA A 74 -13.50 9.05 -8.87
CA ALA A 74 -12.06 8.79 -8.78
C ALA A 74 -11.44 8.66 -10.18
N GLU A 75 -12.13 7.99 -11.10
CA GLU A 75 -11.73 7.86 -12.50
C GLU A 75 -11.72 9.21 -13.23
N LYS A 76 -12.72 10.07 -12.97
CA LYS A 76 -12.74 11.44 -13.51
C LYS A 76 -11.58 12.27 -13.00
N ILE A 77 -11.27 12.18 -11.70
CA ILE A 77 -10.17 12.93 -11.08
C ILE A 77 -8.82 12.45 -11.61
N SER A 78 -8.57 11.13 -11.65
CA SER A 78 -7.29 10.58 -12.10
C SER A 78 -7.02 10.90 -13.58
N ASN A 79 -8.06 10.87 -14.43
CA ASN A 79 -7.93 11.17 -15.86
C ASN A 79 -7.75 12.66 -16.18
N LEU A 80 -7.83 13.58 -15.21
CA LEU A 80 -7.49 14.99 -15.43
C LEU A 80 -6.04 15.18 -15.88
N ILE A 81 -5.14 14.23 -15.59
CA ILE A 81 -3.76 14.19 -16.09
C ILE A 81 -3.68 14.34 -17.63
N LYS A 82 -4.71 13.86 -18.36
CA LYS A 82 -4.78 13.89 -19.83
C LYS A 82 -5.24 15.24 -20.39
N CYS A 83 -5.66 16.17 -19.54
CA CYS A 83 -6.26 17.45 -19.95
C CYS A 83 -5.24 18.59 -20.08
N PHE A 84 -3.99 18.37 -19.67
CA PHE A 84 -2.94 19.38 -19.72
C PHE A 84 -2.27 19.42 -21.10
N HIS A 85 -1.81 20.61 -21.51
CA HIS A 85 -1.18 20.82 -22.81
C HIS A 85 0.23 20.23 -22.89
N THR A 86 0.99 20.29 -21.78
CA THR A 86 2.35 19.75 -21.70
C THR A 86 2.47 18.72 -20.57
N GLU A 87 3.39 17.77 -20.73
CA GLU A 87 3.64 16.75 -19.70
C GLU A 87 4.18 17.36 -18.40
N ASP A 88 4.97 18.43 -18.47
CA ASP A 88 5.48 19.10 -17.26
C ASP A 88 4.33 19.68 -16.41
N GLN A 89 3.28 20.20 -17.04
CA GLN A 89 2.07 20.65 -16.33
C GLN A 89 1.30 19.46 -15.73
N ALA A 90 1.17 18.36 -16.46
CA ALA A 90 0.53 17.15 -15.96
C ALA A 90 1.29 16.54 -14.77
N ILE A 91 2.62 16.47 -14.84
CA ILE A 91 3.50 16.04 -13.74
C ILE A 91 3.34 16.96 -12.53
N LEU A 92 3.33 18.28 -12.73
CA LEU A 92 3.11 19.24 -11.66
C LEU A 92 1.74 19.05 -11.00
N TYR A 93 0.69 18.78 -11.78
CA TYR A 93 -0.63 18.46 -11.27
C TYR A 93 -0.63 17.20 -10.40
N VAL A 94 -0.08 16.07 -10.89
CA VAL A 94 -0.04 14.81 -10.13
C VAL A 94 0.76 14.99 -8.84
N LYS A 95 1.94 15.65 -8.91
CA LYS A 95 2.74 16.01 -7.74
C LYS A 95 1.92 16.79 -6.71
N THR A 96 1.23 17.83 -7.17
CA THR A 96 0.43 18.71 -6.32
C THR A 96 -0.77 17.97 -5.72
N LEU A 97 -1.37 17.05 -6.45
CA LEU A 97 -2.48 16.24 -5.99
C LEU A 97 -2.08 15.32 -4.83
N TYR A 98 -0.94 14.62 -4.93
CA TYR A 98 -0.42 13.83 -3.81
C TYR A 98 -0.12 14.67 -2.58
N ILE A 99 0.50 15.84 -2.75
CA ILE A 99 0.78 16.76 -1.64
C ILE A 99 -0.52 17.26 -1.00
N ALA A 100 -1.52 17.63 -1.81
CA ALA A 100 -2.82 18.10 -1.32
C ALA A 100 -3.56 17.00 -0.54
N LEU A 101 -3.59 15.77 -1.06
CA LEU A 101 -4.17 14.61 -0.37
C LEU A 101 -3.43 14.32 0.94
N SER A 102 -2.10 14.35 0.92
CA SER A 102 -1.26 14.15 2.10
C SER A 102 -1.54 15.20 3.18
N LYS A 103 -1.73 16.47 2.83
CA LYS A 103 -2.04 17.54 3.79
C LYS A 103 -3.37 17.32 4.50
N GLN A 104 -4.35 16.73 3.81
CA GLN A 104 -5.67 16.43 4.39
C GLN A 104 -5.74 15.04 5.03
N TRP A 105 -4.74 14.17 4.81
CA TRP A 105 -4.76 12.77 5.25
C TRP A 105 -5.10 12.58 6.74
N PRO A 106 -4.51 13.34 7.69
CA PRO A 106 -4.82 13.18 9.11
C PRO A 106 -6.27 13.55 9.48
N SER A 107 -6.96 14.31 8.63
CA SER A 107 -8.34 14.76 8.86
C SER A 107 -9.38 13.76 8.35
N ILE A 108 -8.98 12.79 7.53
CA ILE A 108 -9.88 11.79 6.96
C ILE A 108 -10.28 10.82 8.07
N ASP A 109 -11.58 10.77 8.36
CA ASP A 109 -12.12 9.84 9.34
C ASP A 109 -12.18 8.40 8.79
N ARG A 110 -12.30 7.43 9.71
CA ARG A 110 -12.30 6.00 9.39
C ARG A 110 -13.33 5.60 8.34
N TRP A 111 -14.50 6.24 8.29
CA TRP A 111 -15.59 5.87 7.36
C TRP A 111 -15.32 6.35 5.93
N ARG A 112 -14.41 7.31 5.76
CA ARG A 112 -14.04 7.84 4.45
C ARG A 112 -12.71 7.29 3.93
N MET A 113 -11.93 6.61 4.77
CA MET A 113 -10.57 6.20 4.42
C MET A 113 -10.54 5.33 3.16
N ASP A 114 -11.41 4.31 3.07
CA ASP A 114 -11.38 3.33 1.97
C ASP A 114 -11.53 3.98 0.58
N LYS A 115 -12.42 4.97 0.44
CA LYS A 115 -12.58 5.66 -0.85
C LYS A 115 -11.34 6.51 -1.19
N PHE A 116 -10.67 7.10 -0.20
CA PHE A 116 -9.44 7.87 -0.45
C PHE A 116 -8.25 6.96 -0.78
N LEU A 117 -8.18 5.77 -0.17
CA LEU A 117 -7.23 4.72 -0.56
C LEU A 117 -7.46 4.26 -2.00
N MET A 118 -8.73 4.08 -2.41
CA MET A 118 -9.09 3.78 -3.79
C MET A 118 -8.73 4.93 -4.75
N LEU A 119 -8.99 6.19 -4.37
CA LEU A 119 -8.61 7.35 -5.19
C LEU A 119 -7.10 7.37 -5.46
N MET A 120 -6.29 7.12 -4.43
CA MET A 120 -4.83 7.01 -4.57
C MET A 120 -4.42 5.92 -5.56
N ARG A 121 -5.07 4.75 -5.51
CA ARG A 121 -4.88 3.66 -6.48
C ARG A 121 -5.20 4.11 -7.91
N ARG A 122 -6.31 4.81 -8.12
CA ARG A 122 -6.70 5.33 -9.45
C ARG A 122 -5.75 6.40 -9.99
N ILE A 123 -5.21 7.26 -9.12
CA ILE A 123 -4.20 8.26 -9.50
C ILE A 123 -2.90 7.57 -9.94
N LEU A 124 -2.42 6.59 -9.19
CA LEU A 124 -1.22 5.83 -9.53
C LEU A 124 -1.40 5.08 -10.86
N ARG A 125 -2.53 4.38 -11.03
CA ARG A 125 -2.90 3.69 -12.27
C ARG A 125 -2.90 4.62 -13.47
N ALA A 126 -3.57 5.77 -13.38
CA ALA A 126 -3.62 6.73 -14.48
C ALA A 126 -2.24 7.30 -14.81
N THR A 127 -1.37 7.45 -13.80
CA THR A 127 0.02 7.90 -13.99
C THR A 127 0.83 6.86 -14.76
N PHE A 128 0.78 5.59 -14.37
CA PHE A 128 1.48 4.53 -15.10
C PHE A 128 0.91 4.25 -16.48
N ALA A 129 -0.42 4.30 -16.65
CA ALA A 129 -1.05 4.23 -17.96
C ALA A 129 -0.55 5.35 -18.88
N ARG A 130 -0.41 6.59 -18.36
CA ARG A 130 0.16 7.70 -19.12
C ARG A 130 1.63 7.48 -19.48
N MET A 131 2.42 6.93 -18.56
CA MET A 131 3.83 6.59 -18.82
C MET A 131 3.98 5.49 -19.88
N ASN A 132 3.06 4.52 -19.92
CA ASN A 132 3.00 3.51 -20.97
C ASN A 132 2.62 4.12 -22.32
N GLU A 133 1.58 4.98 -22.37
CA GLU A 133 1.18 5.72 -23.58
C GLU A 133 2.34 6.54 -24.19
N LEU A 134 3.18 7.14 -23.35
CA LEU A 134 4.36 7.92 -23.76
C LEU A 134 5.59 7.05 -24.08
N GLY A 135 5.54 5.76 -23.75
CA GLY A 135 6.66 4.83 -23.78
C GLY A 135 7.56 4.94 -22.55
N TRP A 136 7.83 3.80 -21.92
CA TRP A 136 8.59 3.71 -20.66
C TRP A 136 10.00 4.31 -20.70
N LYS A 137 10.68 4.24 -21.86
CA LYS A 137 12.04 4.78 -22.05
C LYS A 137 12.07 6.27 -22.41
N SER A 138 10.92 6.93 -22.52
CA SER A 138 10.85 8.35 -22.88
C SER A 138 11.35 9.26 -21.77
N LYS A 139 11.81 10.47 -22.14
CA LYS A 139 12.20 11.51 -21.17
C LYS A 139 11.02 11.90 -20.27
N SER A 140 9.82 11.98 -20.83
CA SER A 140 8.61 12.34 -20.08
C SER A 140 8.28 11.27 -19.03
N SER A 141 8.31 9.99 -19.39
CA SER A 141 8.10 8.89 -18.43
C SER A 141 9.17 8.89 -17.33
N ASN A 142 10.41 9.22 -17.66
CA ASN A 142 11.44 9.42 -16.65
C ASN A 142 11.11 10.58 -15.69
N ASN A 143 10.60 11.71 -16.20
CA ASN A 143 10.22 12.85 -15.35
C ASN A 143 9.03 12.50 -14.42
N TYR A 144 8.05 11.71 -14.89
CA TYR A 144 7.00 11.18 -14.02
C TYR A 144 7.58 10.32 -12.90
N PHE A 145 8.54 9.44 -13.22
CA PHE A 145 9.17 8.61 -12.20
C PHE A 145 9.99 9.42 -11.20
N GLU A 146 10.77 10.42 -11.64
CA GLU A 146 11.48 11.29 -10.69
C GLU A 146 10.49 12.06 -9.80
N MET A 147 9.33 12.48 -10.31
CA MET A 147 8.27 13.06 -9.48
C MET A 147 7.74 12.07 -8.44
N ILE A 148 7.46 10.81 -8.81
CA ILE A 148 7.04 9.75 -7.89
C ILE A 148 8.12 9.51 -6.82
N LYS A 149 9.39 9.46 -7.23
CA LYS A 149 10.52 9.27 -6.31
C LYS A 149 10.65 10.44 -5.32
N ASP A 150 10.59 11.66 -5.80
CA ASP A 150 10.71 12.87 -4.96
C ASP A 150 9.54 13.06 -3.99
N THR A 151 8.39 12.41 -4.22
CA THR A 151 7.18 12.57 -3.40
C THR A 151 6.83 11.35 -2.58
N LEU A 152 6.87 10.16 -3.16
CA LEU A 152 6.34 8.91 -2.58
C LEU A 152 7.45 7.95 -2.17
N ILE A 153 8.56 7.89 -2.91
CA ILE A 153 9.71 7.00 -2.64
C ILE A 153 10.84 7.82 -2.01
N THR A 154 10.57 8.44 -0.86
CA THR A 154 11.52 9.34 -0.19
C THR A 154 11.32 9.39 1.32
N THR A 155 12.39 9.76 2.03
CA THR A 155 12.37 10.09 3.46
C THR A 155 11.88 11.52 3.75
N ASN A 156 11.68 12.35 2.71
CA ASN A 156 11.22 13.73 2.85
C ASN A 156 9.80 13.81 3.47
N PRO A 157 9.54 14.70 4.46
CA PRO A 157 8.24 14.85 5.10
C PRO A 157 7.18 15.59 4.25
N THR A 158 7.50 15.99 3.01
CA THR A 158 6.57 16.69 2.10
C THR A 158 5.25 15.94 1.91
N VAL A 159 5.34 14.62 1.79
CA VAL A 159 4.21 13.69 1.84
C VAL A 159 4.31 12.88 3.13
N CYS A 160 3.19 12.66 3.80
CA CYS A 160 3.11 11.91 5.04
C CYS A 160 3.36 10.43 4.79
N ASP A 161 3.98 9.76 5.77
CA ASP A 161 4.43 8.39 5.57
C ASP A 161 3.27 7.40 5.32
N SER A 162 2.08 7.64 5.88
CA SER A 162 0.89 6.81 5.61
C SER A 162 0.51 6.73 4.13
N VAL A 163 0.68 7.84 3.40
CA VAL A 163 0.46 7.87 1.95
C VAL A 163 1.55 7.07 1.23
N LYS A 164 2.80 7.14 1.68
CA LYS A 164 3.92 6.38 1.10
C LYS A 164 3.75 4.88 1.28
N TYR A 165 3.28 4.44 2.45
CA TYR A 165 3.02 3.02 2.74
C TYR A 165 1.95 2.48 1.79
N HIS A 166 0.83 3.19 1.68
CA HIS A 166 -0.26 2.81 0.79
C HIS A 166 0.17 2.80 -0.67
N VAL A 167 1.00 3.74 -1.11
CA VAL A 167 1.52 3.70 -2.49
C VAL A 167 2.46 2.52 -2.68
N ALA A 168 3.31 2.19 -1.70
CA ALA A 168 4.17 1.01 -1.78
C ALA A 168 3.36 -0.28 -1.92
N SER A 169 2.28 -0.45 -1.15
CA SER A 169 1.37 -1.60 -1.22
C SER A 169 0.55 -1.71 -2.51
N LEU A 170 0.61 -0.69 -3.37
CA LEU A 170 -0.05 -0.65 -4.67
C LEU A 170 0.93 -0.69 -5.83
N PHE A 171 2.23 -0.50 -5.56
CA PHE A 171 3.18 -0.12 -6.59
C PHE A 171 3.37 -1.21 -7.63
N LEU A 172 3.57 -2.45 -7.17
CA LEU A 172 3.80 -3.61 -8.04
C LEU A 172 2.54 -3.95 -8.85
N ASP A 173 1.39 -4.09 -8.19
CA ASP A 173 0.09 -4.33 -8.83
C ASP A 173 -0.20 -3.35 -9.97
N GLU A 174 -0.07 -2.05 -9.68
CA GLU A 174 -0.45 -1.02 -10.64
C GLU A 174 0.61 -0.85 -11.75
N LEU A 175 1.87 -1.20 -11.48
CA LEU A 175 2.93 -1.22 -12.48
C LEU A 175 2.74 -2.38 -13.46
N ASP A 176 2.45 -3.59 -12.95
CA ASP A 176 2.15 -4.76 -13.78
C ASP A 176 0.89 -4.53 -14.63
N GLN A 177 -0.19 -4.04 -13.98
CA GLN A 177 -1.45 -3.71 -14.65
C GLN A 177 -1.30 -2.67 -15.78
N ALA A 178 -0.30 -1.78 -15.72
CA ALA A 178 -0.03 -0.82 -16.78
C ALA A 178 0.46 -1.46 -18.08
N GLY A 179 1.09 -2.64 -17.98
CA GLY A 179 1.55 -3.46 -19.10
C GLY A 179 2.76 -2.90 -19.85
N GLY A 180 3.53 -3.80 -20.48
CA GLY A 180 4.62 -3.45 -21.38
C GLY A 180 5.84 -2.81 -20.69
N VAL A 181 6.00 -2.99 -19.38
CA VAL A 181 7.12 -2.45 -18.60
C VAL A 181 8.39 -3.23 -18.94
N PRO A 182 9.46 -2.59 -19.46
CA PRO A 182 10.73 -3.29 -19.67
C PRO A 182 11.40 -3.64 -18.35
N ASN A 183 12.05 -4.81 -18.27
CA ASN A 183 12.76 -5.28 -17.06
C ASN A 183 13.75 -4.24 -16.51
N GLU A 184 14.49 -3.54 -17.39
CA GLU A 184 15.40 -2.46 -17.01
C GLU A 184 14.70 -1.31 -16.24
N ILE A 185 13.47 -1.00 -16.61
CA ILE A 185 12.66 0.07 -16.02
C ILE A 185 12.09 -0.40 -14.68
N ALA A 186 11.53 -1.61 -14.62
CA ALA A 186 11.06 -2.20 -13.37
C ALA A 186 12.20 -2.29 -12.34
N GLN A 187 13.36 -2.81 -12.75
CA GLN A 187 14.56 -2.87 -11.93
C GLN A 187 14.96 -1.48 -11.43
N LYS A 188 14.98 -0.46 -12.29
CA LYS A 188 15.26 0.93 -11.90
C LYS A 188 14.28 1.43 -10.84
N TYR A 189 13.00 1.12 -10.97
CA TYR A 189 11.96 1.60 -10.07
C TYR A 189 12.04 0.95 -8.69
N ILE A 190 12.21 -0.37 -8.65
CA ILE A 190 12.41 -1.13 -7.41
C ILE A 190 13.74 -0.73 -6.72
N THR A 191 14.78 -0.41 -7.51
CA THR A 191 16.05 0.12 -6.98
C THR A 191 15.86 1.41 -6.20
N ALA A 192 14.91 2.28 -6.59
CA ALA A 192 14.62 3.49 -5.82
C ALA A 192 14.09 3.18 -4.42
N TYR A 193 13.23 2.17 -4.26
CA TYR A 193 12.79 1.69 -2.95
C TYR A 193 13.96 1.16 -2.12
N ALA A 194 14.86 0.37 -2.73
CA ALA A 194 16.04 -0.16 -2.04
C ALA A 194 16.91 0.98 -1.49
N ASN A 195 17.20 1.99 -2.31
CA ASN A 195 18.03 3.13 -1.91
C ASN A 195 17.48 3.85 -0.68
N VAL A 196 16.15 4.04 -0.60
CA VAL A 196 15.51 4.66 0.58
C VAL A 196 15.74 3.86 1.87
N LEU A 197 15.88 2.53 1.80
CA LEU A 197 16.17 1.70 2.96
C LEU A 197 17.54 2.02 3.59
N GLY A 198 18.50 2.49 2.79
CA GLY A 198 19.84 2.90 3.23
C GLY A 198 19.90 4.29 3.87
N GLU A 199 18.86 5.10 3.66
CA GLU A 199 18.74 6.44 4.22
C GLU A 199 18.28 6.43 5.68
N LYS A 200 18.33 7.61 6.32
CA LYS A 200 17.76 7.80 7.65
C LYS A 200 16.22 7.88 7.55
N ASN A 201 15.57 6.75 7.80
CA ASN A 201 14.10 6.62 7.79
C ASN A 201 13.54 6.12 9.14
N CYS A 202 12.22 6.26 9.34
CA CYS A 202 11.52 5.69 10.48
C CYS A 202 11.40 4.15 10.36
N GLY A 203 11.22 3.45 11.48
CA GLY A 203 11.12 1.98 11.47
C GLY A 203 9.95 1.45 10.63
N TYR A 204 8.79 2.10 10.74
CA TYR A 204 7.60 1.72 9.99
C TYR A 204 7.76 1.88 8.47
N LEU A 205 8.38 2.96 8.00
CA LEU A 205 8.66 3.14 6.56
C LEU A 205 9.61 2.08 6.03
N PHE A 206 10.65 1.76 6.80
CA PHE A 206 11.58 0.70 6.46
C PHE A 206 10.88 -0.66 6.37
N ASP A 207 10.07 -1.00 7.37
CA ASP A 207 9.36 -2.28 7.44
C ASP A 207 8.32 -2.38 6.31
N SER A 208 7.51 -1.35 6.10
CA SER A 208 6.52 -1.30 5.01
C SER A 208 7.18 -1.44 3.64
N PHE A 209 8.29 -0.75 3.37
CA PHE A 209 8.95 -0.90 2.06
C PHE A 209 9.56 -2.29 1.86
N ILE A 210 10.07 -2.93 2.93
CA ILE A 210 10.50 -4.32 2.85
C ILE A 210 9.33 -5.24 2.54
N ASP A 211 8.23 -5.10 3.27
CA ASP A 211 7.11 -6.03 3.20
C ASP A 211 6.35 -5.87 1.86
N GLU A 212 5.98 -4.64 1.49
CA GLU A 212 5.15 -4.35 0.32
C GLU A 212 5.87 -4.47 -1.03
N ILE A 213 7.20 -4.33 -1.06
CA ILE A 213 7.97 -4.40 -2.30
C ILE A 213 8.79 -5.68 -2.34
N PHE A 214 9.70 -5.86 -1.39
CA PHE A 214 10.73 -6.90 -1.50
C PHE A 214 10.23 -8.28 -1.05
N LEU A 215 9.40 -8.37 -0.02
CA LEU A 215 8.79 -9.64 0.36
C LEU A 215 7.71 -10.04 -0.64
N ALA A 216 6.89 -9.11 -1.12
CA ALA A 216 5.92 -9.37 -2.19
C ALA A 216 6.58 -10.01 -3.44
N ILE A 217 7.69 -9.46 -3.93
CA ILE A 217 8.47 -10.04 -5.05
C ILE A 217 8.96 -11.47 -4.75
N LEU A 218 9.39 -11.74 -3.52
CA LEU A 218 9.88 -13.07 -3.13
C LEU A 218 8.73 -14.06 -2.93
N GLU A 219 7.56 -13.59 -2.48
CA GLU A 219 6.35 -14.39 -2.32
C GLU A 219 5.81 -14.83 -3.68
N GLU A 220 5.82 -13.93 -4.68
CA GLU A 220 5.50 -14.27 -6.07
C GLU A 220 6.45 -15.34 -6.62
N LYS A 221 7.78 -15.18 -6.45
CA LYS A 221 8.75 -16.22 -6.84
C LYS A 221 8.53 -17.56 -6.14
N THR A 222 8.08 -17.52 -4.89
CA THR A 222 7.79 -18.76 -4.13
C THR A 222 6.58 -19.47 -4.73
N ALA A 223 5.52 -18.72 -5.06
CA ALA A 223 4.34 -19.26 -5.73
C ALA A 223 4.71 -19.86 -7.09
N GLU A 224 5.54 -19.18 -7.88
CA GLU A 224 6.04 -19.70 -9.16
C GLU A 224 6.76 -21.05 -9.00
N ILE A 225 7.68 -21.17 -8.04
CA ILE A 225 8.41 -22.42 -7.80
C ILE A 225 7.44 -23.54 -7.37
N MET A 226 6.47 -23.22 -6.51
CA MET A 226 5.49 -24.21 -6.05
C MET A 226 4.57 -24.69 -7.18
N ASP A 227 4.15 -23.80 -8.07
CA ASP A 227 3.33 -24.13 -9.22
C ASP A 227 4.13 -24.97 -10.23
N GLU A 228 5.41 -24.64 -10.47
CA GLU A 228 6.32 -25.45 -11.29
C GLU A 228 6.51 -26.87 -10.72
N GLU A 229 6.76 -27.01 -9.41
CA GLU A 229 6.87 -28.31 -8.74
C GLU A 229 5.58 -29.14 -8.86
N ALA A 230 4.41 -28.50 -8.72
CA ALA A 230 3.12 -29.17 -8.85
C ALA A 230 2.81 -29.61 -10.29
N ASP A 231 3.11 -28.77 -11.28
CA ASP A 231 2.92 -29.09 -12.69
C ASP A 231 3.85 -30.21 -13.16
N GLU A 232 5.08 -30.28 -12.63
CA GLU A 232 6.00 -31.39 -12.84
C GLU A 232 5.44 -32.71 -12.29
N GLU A 233 4.83 -32.70 -11.10
CA GLU A 233 4.16 -33.87 -10.52
C GLU A 233 2.94 -34.32 -11.33
N GLU A 234 2.18 -33.38 -11.89
CA GLU A 234 0.97 -33.65 -12.70
C GLU A 234 1.27 -33.89 -14.19
N GLY A 235 2.51 -33.72 -14.64
CA GLY A 235 2.93 -33.89 -16.04
C GLY A 235 2.32 -32.84 -16.99
N LYS A 236 2.01 -31.65 -16.48
CA LYS A 236 1.48 -30.52 -17.27
C LYS A 236 2.61 -29.69 -17.86
N VAL A 237 2.32 -29.02 -18.98
CA VAL A 237 3.25 -28.04 -19.57
C VAL A 237 3.06 -26.73 -18.82
N VAL A 238 4.13 -26.23 -18.21
CA VAL A 238 4.16 -24.94 -17.52
C VAL A 238 3.91 -23.83 -18.55
N GLU A 239 2.70 -23.25 -18.54
CA GLU A 239 2.41 -22.04 -19.30
C GLU A 239 2.85 -20.84 -18.46
N LYS A 240 3.90 -20.13 -18.92
CA LYS A 240 4.30 -18.88 -18.26
C LYS A 240 3.15 -17.88 -18.32
N PRO A 241 2.82 -17.20 -17.22
CA PRO A 241 1.77 -16.19 -17.22
C PRO A 241 2.03 -15.13 -18.29
N GLU A 242 0.98 -14.77 -19.04
CA GLU A 242 1.01 -13.66 -20.00
C GLU A 242 1.01 -12.32 -19.24
N GLY A 243 2.18 -11.85 -18.81
CA GLY A 243 2.31 -10.61 -18.04
C GLY A 243 3.60 -10.54 -17.22
N GLY A 244 3.77 -9.49 -16.43
CA GLY A 244 4.92 -9.36 -15.53
C GLY A 244 6.18 -8.75 -16.14
N PHE A 245 7.14 -8.48 -15.26
CA PHE A 245 8.49 -8.07 -15.58
C PHE A 245 9.46 -8.95 -14.81
N ASP A 246 10.53 -9.41 -15.45
CA ASP A 246 11.48 -10.30 -14.78
C ASP A 246 12.33 -9.51 -13.78
N ILE A 247 12.48 -10.09 -12.59
CA ILE A 247 13.34 -9.56 -11.54
C ILE A 247 14.72 -10.20 -11.59
N ASP A 248 15.75 -9.38 -11.66
CA ASP A 248 17.13 -9.84 -11.43
C ASP A 248 17.35 -10.00 -9.91
N TYR A 249 17.04 -11.19 -9.39
CA TYR A 249 17.20 -11.51 -7.97
C TYR A 249 18.65 -11.39 -7.50
N ALA A 250 19.63 -11.72 -8.35
CA ALA A 250 21.05 -11.63 -8.03
C ALA A 250 21.50 -10.17 -7.87
N TYR A 251 21.00 -9.28 -8.73
CA TYR A 251 21.20 -7.84 -8.59
C TYR A 251 20.65 -7.31 -7.26
N PHE A 252 19.40 -7.65 -6.90
CA PHE A 252 18.79 -7.16 -5.67
C PHE A 252 19.42 -7.74 -4.40
N ALA A 253 19.86 -9.01 -4.43
CA ALA A 253 20.67 -9.59 -3.36
C ALA A 253 21.90 -8.72 -3.09
N LYS A 254 22.73 -8.50 -4.11
CA LYS A 254 23.95 -7.70 -3.99
C LYS A 254 23.66 -6.26 -3.54
N LEU A 255 22.65 -5.61 -4.14
CA LEU A 255 22.27 -4.23 -3.81
C LEU A 255 21.88 -4.10 -2.33
N LEU A 256 21.02 -4.98 -1.83
CA LEU A 256 20.56 -4.95 -0.43
C LEU A 256 21.70 -5.24 0.54
N PHE A 257 22.61 -6.16 0.19
CA PHE A 257 23.81 -6.43 0.97
C PHE A 257 24.71 -5.19 1.06
N ASP A 258 24.97 -4.53 -0.07
CA ASP A 258 25.81 -3.34 -0.13
C ASP A 258 25.20 -2.16 0.62
N ILE A 259 23.88 -1.98 0.55
CA ILE A 259 23.16 -0.99 1.37
C ILE A 259 23.31 -1.30 2.87
N GLY A 260 23.22 -2.58 3.26
CA GLY A 260 23.40 -3.00 4.65
C GLY A 260 24.80 -2.74 5.20
N LYS A 261 25.85 -2.79 4.35
CA LYS A 261 27.23 -2.44 4.76
C LYS A 261 27.40 -0.97 5.11
N SER A 262 26.52 -0.09 4.62
CA SER A 262 26.64 1.34 4.86
C SER A 262 26.69 1.66 6.37
N PRO A 263 27.61 2.54 6.82
CA PRO A 263 27.69 2.95 8.22
C PRO A 263 26.46 3.75 8.67
N SER A 264 25.68 4.33 7.74
CA SER A 264 24.43 5.03 8.05
C SER A 264 23.33 4.11 8.59
N VAL A 265 23.40 2.81 8.27
CA VAL A 265 22.37 1.84 8.62
C VAL A 265 22.64 1.26 10.01
N ASN A 266 21.65 1.40 10.89
CA ASN A 266 21.74 0.88 12.25
C ASN A 266 21.75 -0.66 12.28
N SER A 267 22.25 -1.25 13.38
CA SER A 267 22.44 -2.70 13.52
C SER A 267 21.17 -3.53 13.27
N LYS A 268 20.00 -3.08 13.75
CA LYS A 268 18.72 -3.80 13.57
C LYS A 268 18.30 -3.85 12.09
N LYS A 269 18.37 -2.70 11.40
CA LYS A 269 18.04 -2.60 9.97
C LYS A 269 19.04 -3.37 9.11
N ARG A 270 20.34 -3.29 9.45
CA ARG A 270 21.40 -4.05 8.78
C ARG A 270 21.14 -5.56 8.83
N GLN A 271 20.78 -6.09 9.99
CA GLN A 271 20.42 -7.51 10.12
C GLN A 271 19.22 -7.89 9.26
N ARG A 272 18.20 -7.02 9.15
CA ARG A 272 17.06 -7.25 8.26
C ARG A 272 17.48 -7.25 6.79
N LEU A 273 18.30 -6.29 6.36
CA LEU A 273 18.79 -6.21 4.97
C LEU A 273 19.63 -7.43 4.58
N TYR A 274 20.48 -7.93 5.48
CA TYR A 274 21.27 -9.14 5.20
C TYR A 274 20.39 -10.38 5.10
N LYS A 275 19.41 -10.55 5.99
CA LYS A 275 18.44 -11.65 5.86
C LYS A 275 17.62 -11.55 4.57
N LEU A 276 17.26 -10.33 4.16
CA LEU A 276 16.54 -10.11 2.92
C LEU A 276 17.44 -10.44 1.71
N SER A 277 18.69 -9.99 1.72
CA SER A 277 19.71 -10.35 0.72
C SER A 277 19.86 -11.86 0.57
N GLU A 278 20.00 -12.60 1.68
CA GLU A 278 20.09 -14.07 1.66
C GLU A 278 18.86 -14.73 1.01
N LYS A 279 17.66 -14.16 1.18
CA LYS A 279 16.45 -14.65 0.50
C LYS A 279 16.49 -14.41 -1.01
N PHE A 280 16.96 -13.23 -1.44
CA PHE A 280 17.16 -12.93 -2.85
C PHE A 280 18.26 -13.81 -3.47
N GLU A 281 19.32 -14.16 -2.73
CA GLU A 281 20.34 -15.12 -3.20
C GLU A 281 19.75 -16.50 -3.44
N LYS A 282 18.83 -16.96 -2.57
CA LYS A 282 18.11 -18.23 -2.78
C LYS A 282 17.22 -18.17 -4.02
N ALA A 283 16.43 -17.11 -4.15
CA ALA A 283 15.58 -16.86 -5.32
C ALA A 283 16.39 -16.87 -6.62
N ALA A 284 17.59 -16.27 -6.62
CA ALA A 284 18.50 -16.25 -7.77
C ALA A 284 19.06 -17.63 -8.16
N THR A 285 18.95 -18.62 -7.27
CA THR A 285 19.33 -20.02 -7.53
C THR A 285 18.12 -20.93 -7.72
N ASP A 286 16.94 -20.35 -7.98
CA ASP A 286 15.64 -21.03 -8.10
C ASP A 286 15.32 -21.92 -6.89
N LYS A 287 15.71 -21.47 -5.69
CA LYS A 287 15.34 -22.10 -4.42
C LYS A 287 14.31 -21.25 -3.71
N ASP A 288 13.35 -21.92 -3.07
CA ASP A 288 12.33 -21.28 -2.24
C ASP A 288 12.98 -20.31 -1.22
N PRO A 289 12.70 -18.99 -1.31
CA PRO A 289 13.15 -17.98 -0.36
C PRO A 289 12.51 -18.10 1.03
N PHE A 290 11.35 -18.76 1.12
CA PHE A 290 10.55 -19.00 2.32
C PHE A 290 10.36 -20.50 2.59
N PRO A 291 11.45 -21.28 2.72
CA PRO A 291 11.34 -22.72 2.90
C PRO A 291 10.44 -23.02 4.08
N HIS A 292 9.42 -23.86 3.86
CA HIS A 292 8.61 -24.40 4.94
C HIS A 292 9.52 -25.16 5.90
N VAL A 293 9.90 -24.49 6.99
CA VAL A 293 10.49 -25.19 8.14
C VAL A 293 9.34 -25.98 8.75
N GLU A 294 9.26 -27.27 8.44
CA GLU A 294 8.53 -28.22 9.28
C GLU A 294 9.09 -28.06 10.69
N LYS A 295 8.43 -27.26 11.51
CA LYS A 295 8.72 -27.24 12.93
C LYS A 295 8.25 -28.58 13.44
N GLU A 296 9.17 -29.54 13.54
CA GLU A 296 9.03 -30.61 14.52
C GLU A 296 8.72 -29.91 15.85
N GLN A 297 7.43 -29.88 16.21
CA GLN A 297 7.02 -29.44 17.52
C GLN A 297 7.50 -30.54 18.48
N GLU A 298 8.77 -30.47 18.89
CA GLU A 298 9.20 -31.12 20.12
C GLU A 298 8.37 -30.49 21.25
N TYR A 299 7.20 -31.09 21.52
CA TYR A 299 6.44 -30.84 22.73
C TYR A 299 7.31 -31.31 23.91
N LYS A 300 8.21 -30.43 24.37
CA LYS A 300 8.85 -30.55 25.68
C LYS A 300 7.79 -30.32 26.73
N VAL A 301 7.03 -31.38 27.03
CA VAL A 301 6.13 -31.44 28.18
C VAL A 301 6.99 -31.20 29.42
N GLN A 302 6.95 -29.98 29.95
CA GLN A 302 7.58 -29.66 31.22
C GLN A 302 6.96 -30.59 32.28
N LYS A 303 7.78 -31.50 32.84
CA LYS A 303 7.39 -32.48 33.88
C LYS A 303 6.80 -31.86 35.16
N ARG A 304 6.63 -30.54 35.24
CA ARG A 304 6.03 -29.81 36.36
C ARG A 304 4.50 -29.70 36.29
N ASP A 305 3.89 -29.80 35.11
CA ASP A 305 2.42 -29.66 34.98
C ASP A 305 1.62 -30.97 35.16
N VAL A 306 2.28 -32.12 35.04
CA VAL A 306 1.66 -33.43 35.32
C VAL A 306 1.40 -33.61 36.82
N HIS A 307 2.26 -33.04 37.69
CA HIS A 307 2.10 -33.16 39.14
C HIS A 307 1.02 -32.22 39.72
N ARG A 308 0.76 -31.08 39.06
CA ARG A 308 -0.29 -30.12 39.48
C ARG A 308 -1.69 -30.60 39.09
N LYS A 309 -1.85 -31.31 37.96
CA LYS A 309 -3.13 -31.90 37.54
C LYS A 309 -3.50 -33.16 38.33
N LYS A 310 -2.55 -34.01 38.74
CA LYS A 310 -2.82 -35.18 39.62
C LYS A 310 -3.30 -34.78 41.03
N LYS A 311 -2.69 -33.77 41.68
CA LYS A 311 -3.16 -33.30 43.01
C LYS A 311 -4.57 -32.67 42.96
N LYS A 312 -4.91 -31.94 41.89
CA LYS A 312 -6.25 -31.33 41.74
C LYS A 312 -7.35 -32.34 41.40
N THR A 313 -7.05 -33.45 40.73
CA THR A 313 -8.05 -34.50 40.44
C THR A 313 -8.29 -35.43 41.63
N LEU A 314 -7.27 -35.74 42.44
CA LEU A 314 -7.41 -36.52 43.68
C LEU A 314 -8.19 -35.77 44.78
N GLY A 315 -7.96 -34.47 44.96
CA GLY A 315 -8.72 -33.66 45.94
C GLY A 315 -10.18 -33.41 45.57
N ARG A 316 -10.53 -33.46 44.28
CA ARG A 316 -11.91 -33.23 43.80
C ARG A 316 -12.76 -34.52 43.81
N LYS A 317 -12.13 -35.71 43.75
CA LYS A 317 -12.82 -37.01 43.96
C LYS A 317 -13.14 -37.27 45.44
N MET A 318 -12.29 -36.88 46.40
CA MET A 318 -12.59 -37.04 47.85
C MET A 318 -13.71 -36.10 48.35
N LYS A 319 -13.87 -34.88 47.81
CA LYS A 319 -14.94 -33.97 48.24
C LYS A 319 -16.34 -34.32 47.71
N LYS A 320 -16.46 -35.14 46.65
CA LYS A 320 -17.75 -35.59 46.11
C LYS A 320 -18.29 -36.87 46.79
N SER A 321 -17.45 -37.68 47.43
CA SER A 321 -17.93 -38.87 48.17
C SER A 321 -18.46 -38.58 49.57
N VAL A 322 -18.12 -37.42 50.17
CA VAL A 322 -18.55 -37.08 51.55
C VAL A 322 -19.90 -36.33 51.61
N LYS A 323 -20.37 -35.72 50.51
CA LYS A 323 -21.66 -34.99 50.47
C LYS A 323 -22.87 -35.81 50.00
N GLY A 324 -22.70 -37.08 49.65
CA GLY A 324 -23.78 -37.97 49.19
C GLY A 324 -24.35 -38.94 50.23
N ALA A 325 -23.87 -38.92 51.48
CA ALA A 325 -24.17 -39.96 52.48
C ALA A 325 -24.85 -39.45 53.77
N LYS A 326 -25.54 -38.29 53.75
CA LYS A 326 -26.42 -37.86 54.84
C LYS A 326 -27.68 -37.21 54.29
N GLY A 327 -28.78 -37.96 54.24
CA GLY A 327 -30.09 -37.39 53.91
C GLY A 327 -31.17 -38.36 53.45
N ALA A 328 -31.26 -39.58 53.99
CA ALA A 328 -32.45 -40.42 53.82
C ALA A 328 -32.60 -41.36 55.03
N LYS A 329 -33.42 -40.97 56.02
CA LYS A 329 -34.17 -41.88 56.92
C LYS A 329 -35.12 -41.12 57.84
N GLY A 330 -36.43 -41.33 57.60
CA GLY A 330 -37.50 -41.39 58.61
C GLY A 330 -38.15 -40.06 59.01
N ALA A 331 -39.44 -39.79 58.79
CA ALA A 331 -40.66 -40.53 59.17
C ALA A 331 -41.44 -39.72 60.22
N LYS A 332 -42.72 -39.46 59.89
CA LYS A 332 -43.90 -39.30 60.76
C LYS A 332 -43.97 -38.08 61.71
N GLY A 333 -45.12 -37.40 61.65
CA GLY A 333 -45.81 -37.01 62.89
C GLY A 333 -46.47 -35.62 62.92
N LYS A 334 -47.71 -35.55 62.43
CA LYS A 334 -48.90 -34.90 63.04
C LYS A 334 -48.74 -33.62 63.91
N ARG A 335 -49.60 -32.66 63.53
CA ARG A 335 -50.67 -31.99 64.31
C ARG A 335 -50.43 -30.60 64.93
N LYS A 336 -51.45 -29.76 64.65
CA LYS A 336 -52.06 -28.66 65.44
C LYS A 336 -51.20 -27.39 65.54
N ALA A 337 -51.75 -26.18 65.47
CA ALA A 337 -53.13 -25.69 65.44
C ALA A 337 -53.20 -24.47 64.50
#